data_AF-A0A3Q3FGA7-F1
#
_entry.id   AF-A0A3Q3FGA7-F1
#
_cell.length_a   1.000
_cell.length_b   1.000
_cell.length_c   1.000
_cell.angle_alpha   90.00
_cell.angle_beta   90.00
_cell.angle_gamma   90.00
#
_symmetry.space_group_name_H-M   'P 1'
#
loop_
_entity.id
_entity.type
_entity.pdbx_description
1 polymer ?
#
loop_
_entity_poly.entity_id
_entity_poly.type
_entity_poly.pdbx_seq_one_letter_code
_entity_poly.pdbx_strand_id
1 'polypeptide(L)'
;MVATSTLKTKSSECISDFVDRRYDQACIEKELDFWDHCLAEPQRNADVTEDRTCQQLAKMFENCLSRAKKTTLHCSSVLVPEKLTHRIAREVLRLASCEPCGLRGCVLYVHLELEKGCKRLERIVYDATVVPTFELTLVFKQDGTAWPSLRDFLFMGTCFAPTFRHVLKLSPGFRLVKKKLYSSSAGTVIEEC
;
A
#
# COMPACT_ATOMS: atom_id res chain seq x y z
N MET A 1 -59.28 6.74 32.33
CA MET A 1 -58.60 8.04 32.44
C MET A 1 -57.76 8.25 31.21
N VAL A 2 -57.90 9.40 30.54
CA VAL A 2 -56.85 10.28 29.98
C VAL A 2 -57.58 11.24 29.04
N ALA A 3 -57.50 12.52 29.38
CA ALA A 3 -58.11 13.62 28.63
C ALA A 3 -57.18 14.06 27.49
N THR A 4 -57.74 14.39 26.33
CA THR A 4 -57.05 15.12 25.26
C THR A 4 -57.76 16.44 25.04
N SER A 5 -57.05 17.55 25.31
CA SER A 5 -57.55 18.90 25.07
C SER A 5 -57.21 19.34 23.65
N THR A 6 -58.21 19.89 22.97
CA THR A 6 -58.09 20.57 21.67
C THR A 6 -58.01 22.07 21.91
N LEU A 7 -57.03 22.77 21.35
CA LEU A 7 -57.10 24.21 21.13
C LEU A 7 -56.56 24.59 19.74
N LYS A 8 -57.38 25.39 19.04
CA LYS A 8 -57.22 25.90 17.68
C LYS A 8 -56.32 27.16 17.64
N THR A 9 -55.38 27.14 16.71
CA THR A 9 -55.00 28.17 15.70
C THR A 9 -55.33 29.65 15.91
N LYS A 10 -54.33 30.56 15.72
CA LYS A 10 -54.26 31.53 14.59
C LYS A 10 -52.96 32.39 14.54
N SER A 11 -52.47 32.62 13.30
CA SER A 11 -51.74 33.80 12.74
C SER A 11 -50.35 34.16 13.32
N SER A 12 -49.21 34.09 12.61
CA SER A 12 -48.72 34.72 11.35
C SER A 12 -48.42 36.23 11.44
N GLU A 13 -47.13 36.55 11.66
CA GLU A 13 -46.33 37.78 11.45
C GLU A 13 -45.19 37.66 12.50
N CYS A 14 -43.88 37.69 12.23
CA CYS A 14 -43.08 38.59 11.42
C CYS A 14 -41.74 37.90 11.09
N ILE A 15 -41.32 37.97 9.84
CA ILE A 15 -39.97 37.62 9.38
C ILE A 15 -39.05 38.79 9.76
N SER A 16 -37.77 38.47 10.01
CA SER A 16 -36.61 39.37 10.12
C SER A 16 -36.54 40.28 11.34
N ASP A 17 -35.88 39.79 12.40
CA ASP A 17 -34.88 40.59 13.10
C ASP A 17 -33.50 40.07 12.72
N PHE A 18 -32.99 40.70 11.67
CA PHE A 18 -31.62 40.61 11.20
C PHE A 18 -30.67 41.19 12.26
N VAL A 19 -29.65 40.41 12.61
CA VAL A 19 -28.27 40.89 12.81
C VAL A 19 -28.11 41.99 13.85
N ASP A 20 -28.13 41.62 15.13
CA ASP A 20 -27.29 42.30 16.11
C ASP A 20 -26.66 41.32 17.10
N ARG A 21 -25.52 40.79 16.67
CA ARG A 21 -24.37 40.62 17.55
C ARG A 21 -23.15 40.46 16.67
N ARG A 22 -22.40 41.55 16.54
CA ARG A 22 -21.00 41.58 16.14
C ARG A 22 -20.19 40.58 16.98
N TYR A 23 -20.24 39.30 16.60
CA TYR A 23 -19.13 38.41 16.81
C TYR A 23 -18.00 38.96 15.96
N ASP A 24 -16.94 39.36 16.64
CA ASP A 24 -15.80 40.08 16.08
C ASP A 24 -15.29 39.33 14.84
N GLN A 25 -15.51 39.90 13.65
CA GLN A 25 -15.06 39.33 12.37
C GLN A 25 -13.55 39.03 12.41
N ALA A 26 -12.80 39.88 13.12
CA ALA A 26 -11.37 39.73 13.37
C ALA A 26 -10.99 38.53 14.26
N CYS A 27 -11.92 38.02 15.08
CA CYS A 27 -11.74 36.81 15.89
C CYS A 27 -11.92 35.56 15.02
N ILE A 28 -12.89 35.58 14.10
CA ILE A 28 -13.15 34.47 13.16
C ILE A 28 -12.01 34.34 12.15
N GLU A 29 -11.50 35.44 11.61
CA GLU A 29 -10.36 35.44 10.69
C GLU A 29 -9.09 34.90 11.37
N LYS A 30 -8.83 35.29 12.63
CA LYS A 30 -7.71 34.74 13.42
C LYS A 30 -7.87 33.27 13.75
N GLU A 31 -9.08 32.78 14.00
CA GLU A 31 -9.31 31.34 14.19
C GLU A 31 -9.13 30.57 12.89
N LEU A 32 -9.60 31.10 11.75
CA LEU A 32 -9.37 30.48 10.45
C LEU A 32 -7.88 30.41 10.10
N ASP A 33 -7.15 31.52 10.31
CA ASP A 33 -5.70 31.57 10.10
C ASP A 33 -4.96 30.61 11.03
N PHE A 34 -5.43 30.45 12.27
CA PHE A 34 -4.88 29.49 13.23
C PHE A 34 -5.07 28.04 12.76
N TRP A 35 -6.27 27.69 12.26
CA TRP A 35 -6.54 26.37 11.70
C TRP A 35 -5.75 26.11 10.42
N ASP A 36 -5.61 27.10 9.53
CA ASP A 36 -4.78 26.97 8.32
C ASP A 36 -3.29 26.78 8.64
N HIS A 37 -2.77 27.49 9.65
CA HIS A 37 -1.39 27.32 10.10
C HIS A 37 -1.16 25.95 10.75
N CYS A 38 -2.12 25.46 11.54
CA CYS A 38 -2.10 24.12 12.11
C CYS A 38 -2.26 23.01 11.06
N LEU A 39 -2.86 23.28 9.89
CA LEU A 39 -3.00 22.35 8.77
C LEU A 39 -1.78 22.35 7.83
N ALA A 40 -1.01 23.44 7.78
CA ALA A 40 0.16 23.58 6.92
C ALA A 40 1.43 22.90 7.49
N GLU A 41 1.63 22.90 8.81
CA GLU A 41 2.82 22.29 9.44
C GLU A 41 2.84 20.74 9.47
N PRO A 42 1.70 20.01 9.58
CA PRO A 42 1.68 18.55 9.49
C PRO A 42 2.07 18.02 8.11
N GLN A 43 1.78 18.76 7.03
CA GLN A 43 1.95 18.25 5.67
C GLN A 43 3.42 18.00 5.30
N ARG A 44 4.34 18.89 5.70
CA ARG A 44 5.78 18.70 5.42
C ARG A 44 6.39 17.54 6.21
N ASN A 45 5.96 17.33 7.45
CA ASN A 45 6.47 16.25 8.29
C ASN A 45 5.84 14.89 7.94
N ALA A 46 4.57 14.88 7.53
CA ALA A 46 3.89 13.70 7.03
C ALA A 46 4.55 13.20 5.73
N ASP A 47 4.85 14.11 4.80
CA ASP A 47 5.51 13.79 3.52
C ASP A 47 6.92 13.19 3.74
N VAL A 48 7.71 13.77 4.63
CA VAL A 48 9.04 13.23 5.00
C VAL A 48 8.96 11.86 5.69
N THR A 49 7.92 11.63 6.50
CA THR A 49 7.73 10.35 7.22
C THR A 49 7.24 9.25 6.28
N GLU A 50 6.34 9.59 5.36
CA GLU A 50 5.85 8.69 4.32
C GLU A 50 6.98 8.26 3.39
N ASP A 51 7.86 9.19 2.98
CA ASP A 51 9.02 8.89 2.14
C ASP A 51 9.99 7.93 2.84
N ARG A 52 10.30 8.15 4.12
CA ARG A 52 11.14 7.22 4.92
C ARG A 52 10.54 5.82 5.00
N THR A 53 9.23 5.74 5.22
CA THR A 53 8.52 4.44 5.29
C THR A 53 8.53 3.74 3.94
N CYS A 54 8.37 4.48 2.85
CA CYS A 54 8.43 3.98 1.49
C CYS A 54 9.82 3.40 1.16
N GLN A 55 10.89 4.12 1.53
CA GLN A 55 12.26 3.65 1.39
C GLN A 55 12.53 2.39 2.22
N GLN A 56 12.02 2.33 3.45
CA GLN A 56 12.14 1.15 4.31
C GLN A 56 11.45 -0.07 3.69
N LEU A 57 10.22 0.08 3.19
CA LEU A 57 9.49 -1.00 2.51
C LEU A 57 10.22 -1.47 1.25
N ALA A 58 10.72 -0.55 0.42
CA ALA A 58 11.50 -0.89 -0.77
C ALA A 58 12.72 -1.75 -0.40
N LYS A 59 13.46 -1.36 0.66
CA LYS A 59 14.58 -2.13 1.18
C LYS A 59 14.16 -3.50 1.74
N MET A 60 12.99 -3.61 2.34
CA MET A 60 12.45 -4.90 2.79
C MET A 60 12.19 -5.84 1.62
N PHE A 61 11.66 -5.34 0.49
CA PHE A 61 11.47 -6.14 -0.71
C PHE A 61 12.80 -6.56 -1.35
N GLU A 62 13.79 -5.67 -1.39
CA GLU A 62 15.14 -6.01 -1.87
C GLU A 62 15.79 -7.09 -1.02
N ASN A 63 15.68 -6.97 0.31
CA ASN A 63 16.18 -7.98 1.25
C ASN A 63 15.43 -9.31 1.10
N CYS A 64 14.12 -9.28 0.86
CA CYS A 64 13.31 -10.46 0.57
C CYS A 64 13.83 -11.19 -0.68
N LEU A 65 14.02 -10.48 -1.78
CA LEU A 65 14.57 -11.03 -3.03
C LEU A 65 16.00 -11.57 -2.84
N SER A 66 16.83 -10.85 -2.08
CA SER A 66 18.20 -11.25 -1.76
C SER A 66 18.28 -12.54 -0.93
N ARG A 67 17.37 -12.73 0.04
CA ARG A 67 17.23 -14.00 0.77
C ARG A 67 16.71 -15.11 -0.14
N ALA A 68 15.64 -14.83 -0.86
CA ALA A 68 14.96 -15.78 -1.76
C ALA A 68 15.91 -16.36 -2.82
N LYS A 69 16.89 -15.56 -3.28
CA LYS A 69 17.96 -16.00 -4.19
C LYS A 69 18.63 -17.30 -3.73
N LYS A 70 18.93 -17.44 -2.44
CA LYS A 70 19.62 -18.60 -1.88
C LYS A 70 18.64 -19.70 -1.43
N THR A 71 17.49 -19.32 -0.88
CA THR A 71 16.58 -20.25 -0.20
C THR A 71 15.58 -20.91 -1.13
N THR A 72 14.90 -20.13 -1.97
CA THR A 72 13.68 -20.55 -2.67
C THR A 72 13.85 -20.57 -4.19
N LEU A 73 14.69 -19.68 -4.70
CA LEU A 73 14.94 -19.48 -6.13
C LEU A 73 16.19 -20.22 -6.62
N HIS A 74 17.15 -20.49 -5.74
CA HIS A 74 18.42 -21.16 -6.05
C HIS A 74 19.12 -20.57 -7.30
N CYS A 75 19.20 -19.24 -7.38
CA CYS A 75 19.75 -18.49 -8.51
C CYS A 75 21.04 -17.74 -8.13
N SER A 76 21.89 -17.37 -9.10
CA SER A 76 23.12 -16.59 -8.85
C SER A 76 22.81 -15.13 -8.54
N SER A 77 21.84 -14.57 -9.25
CA SER A 77 21.53 -13.15 -9.24
C SER A 77 20.07 -12.93 -9.57
N VAL A 78 19.48 -11.89 -8.96
CA VAL A 78 18.14 -11.40 -9.27
C VAL A 78 18.31 -9.98 -9.79
N LEU A 79 17.90 -9.73 -11.04
CA LEU A 79 17.90 -8.41 -11.64
C LEU A 79 16.53 -7.77 -11.41
N VAL A 80 16.55 -6.63 -10.71
CA VAL A 80 15.35 -5.86 -10.37
C VAL A 80 15.34 -4.60 -11.23
N PRO A 81 14.26 -4.32 -12.00
CA PRO A 81 14.10 -3.07 -12.72
C PRO A 81 14.24 -1.85 -11.80
N GLU A 82 14.79 -0.77 -12.35
CA GLU A 82 14.98 0.47 -11.61
C GLU A 82 13.64 0.96 -11.05
N LYS A 83 13.64 1.38 -9.78
CA LYS A 83 12.46 1.90 -9.06
C LYS A 83 11.30 0.92 -8.87
N LEU A 84 11.40 -0.35 -9.28
CA LEU A 84 10.30 -1.32 -9.12
C LEU A 84 9.90 -1.47 -7.64
N THR A 85 10.87 -1.71 -6.77
CA THR A 85 10.66 -1.89 -5.32
C THR A 85 10.06 -0.64 -4.68
N HIS A 86 10.47 0.54 -5.14
CA HIS A 86 9.94 1.81 -4.68
C HIS A 86 8.49 2.07 -5.16
N ARG A 87 8.18 1.78 -6.44
CA ARG A 87 6.80 1.84 -6.97
C ARG A 87 5.87 0.93 -6.19
N ILE A 88 6.30 -0.31 -5.93
CA ILE A 88 5.54 -1.27 -5.13
C ILE A 88 5.32 -0.75 -3.70
N ALA A 89 6.37 -0.24 -3.06
CA ALA A 89 6.25 0.32 -1.71
C ALA A 89 5.22 1.44 -1.64
N ARG A 90 5.18 2.32 -2.63
CA ARG A 90 4.18 3.40 -2.72
C ARG A 90 2.76 2.85 -2.86
N GLU A 91 2.53 1.86 -3.71
CA GLU A 91 1.20 1.25 -3.86
C GLU A 91 0.77 0.49 -2.60
N VAL A 92 1.70 -0.19 -1.93
CA VAL A 92 1.43 -0.83 -0.63
C VAL A 92 0.99 0.20 0.41
N LEU A 93 1.70 1.33 0.51
CA LEU A 93 1.31 2.42 1.42
C LEU A 93 -0.06 2.99 1.08
N ARG A 94 -0.31 3.23 -0.22
CA ARG A 94 -1.61 3.75 -0.69
C ARG A 94 -2.75 2.79 -0.32
N LEU A 95 -2.61 1.49 -0.62
CA LEU A 95 -3.63 0.50 -0.30
C LEU A 95 -3.86 0.33 1.20
N ALA A 96 -2.79 0.45 2.00
CA ALA A 96 -2.84 0.35 3.44
C ALA A 96 -3.46 1.59 4.09
N SER A 97 -3.28 2.79 3.52
CA SER A 97 -3.80 4.06 4.08
C SER A 97 -5.33 4.06 4.26
N CYS A 98 -6.06 3.29 3.43
CA CYS A 98 -7.50 3.15 3.51
C CYS A 98 -7.98 2.09 4.50
N GLU A 99 -7.08 1.46 5.25
CA GLU A 99 -7.40 0.38 6.19
C GLU A 99 -7.11 0.78 7.65
N PRO A 100 -7.84 0.18 8.62
CA PRO A 100 -7.57 0.40 10.04
C PRO A 100 -6.12 0.06 10.39
N CYS A 101 -5.49 0.93 11.19
CA CYS A 101 -4.08 0.85 11.58
C CYS A 101 -3.06 0.98 10.43
N GLY A 102 -3.51 1.31 9.21
CA GLY A 102 -2.64 1.54 8.07
C GLY A 102 -1.74 0.34 7.77
N LEU A 103 -0.48 0.62 7.42
CA LEU A 103 0.53 -0.41 7.15
C LEU A 103 0.77 -1.35 8.34
N ARG A 104 0.58 -0.88 9.58
CA ARG A 104 0.78 -1.70 10.80
C ARG A 104 -0.26 -2.81 10.93
N GLY A 105 -1.46 -2.61 10.38
CA GLY A 105 -2.52 -3.61 10.33
C GLY A 105 -2.35 -4.66 9.22
N CYS A 106 -1.26 -4.59 8.44
CA CYS A 106 -1.06 -5.43 7.27
C CYS A 106 -0.17 -6.65 7.55
N VAL A 107 -0.56 -7.79 6.96
CA VAL A 107 0.37 -8.90 6.67
C VAL A 107 0.65 -8.92 5.18
N LEU A 108 1.93 -8.82 4.81
CA LEU A 108 2.36 -8.93 3.42
C LEU A 108 2.79 -10.36 3.09
N TYR A 109 2.25 -10.90 2.01
CA TYR A 109 2.73 -12.13 1.38
C TYR A 109 3.46 -11.77 0.09
N VAL A 110 4.72 -12.15 -0.01
CA VAL A 110 5.56 -11.85 -1.18
C VAL A 110 5.75 -13.11 -2.00
N HIS A 111 5.33 -13.06 -3.25
CA HIS A 111 5.32 -14.17 -4.20
C HIS A 111 6.08 -13.78 -5.48
N LEU A 112 6.58 -14.78 -6.20
CA LEU A 112 7.18 -14.64 -7.52
C LEU A 112 6.49 -15.59 -8.50
N GLU A 113 5.89 -15.02 -9.53
CA GLU A 113 5.34 -15.71 -10.68
C GLU A 113 6.48 -15.99 -11.68
N LEU A 114 6.73 -17.27 -11.89
CA LEU A 114 7.67 -17.84 -12.86
C LEU A 114 6.86 -18.44 -14.01
N GLU A 115 7.51 -18.72 -15.14
CA GLU A 115 6.84 -19.38 -16.29
C GLU A 115 6.14 -20.69 -15.93
N LYS A 116 6.63 -21.40 -14.91
CA LYS A 116 6.14 -22.71 -14.48
C LYS A 116 5.35 -22.67 -13.16
N GLY A 117 4.85 -21.50 -12.76
CA GLY A 117 3.97 -21.34 -11.59
C GLY A 117 4.42 -20.28 -10.60
N CYS A 118 3.81 -20.27 -9.42
CA CYS A 118 4.03 -19.24 -8.40
C CYS A 118 4.82 -19.80 -7.20
N LYS A 119 5.84 -19.08 -6.75
CA LYS A 119 6.62 -19.39 -5.54
C LYS A 119 6.37 -18.36 -4.45
N ARG A 120 6.05 -18.81 -3.25
CA ARG A 120 6.01 -17.95 -2.06
C ARG A 120 7.43 -17.67 -1.57
N LEU A 121 7.80 -16.40 -1.50
CA LEU A 121 9.13 -15.96 -1.06
C LEU A 121 9.16 -15.73 0.45
N GLU A 122 8.21 -14.95 0.96
CA GLU A 122 8.23 -14.53 2.36
C GLU A 122 6.84 -14.11 2.85
N ARG A 123 6.64 -14.18 4.17
CA ARG A 123 5.54 -13.53 4.88
C ARG A 123 6.13 -12.48 5.81
N ILE A 124 5.73 -11.24 5.62
CA ILE A 124 6.22 -10.08 6.35
C ILE A 124 5.08 -9.57 7.23
N VAL A 125 5.34 -9.49 8.54
CA VAL A 125 4.48 -8.79 9.50
C VAL A 125 5.14 -7.46 9.80
N TYR A 126 4.50 -6.35 9.44
CA TYR A 126 5.11 -5.04 9.59
C TYR A 126 5.22 -4.63 11.07
N ASP A 127 4.17 -4.89 11.85
CA ASP A 127 4.14 -4.63 13.28
C ASP A 127 3.53 -5.83 14.03
N ALA A 128 4.32 -6.48 14.88
CA ALA A 128 3.89 -7.63 15.66
C ALA A 128 3.01 -7.26 16.87
N THR A 129 2.95 -5.98 17.25
CA THR A 129 2.11 -5.49 18.36
C THR A 129 0.66 -5.26 17.96
N VAL A 130 0.36 -5.27 16.67
CA VAL A 130 -0.98 -5.04 16.11
C VAL A 130 -1.50 -6.33 15.51
N VAL A 131 -2.76 -6.66 15.81
CA VAL A 131 -3.45 -7.78 15.15
C VAL A 131 -3.75 -7.37 13.70
N PRO A 132 -3.31 -8.14 12.69
CA PRO A 132 -3.58 -7.81 11.30
C PRO A 132 -5.07 -7.77 10.97
N THR A 133 -5.51 -6.75 10.24
CA THR A 133 -6.90 -6.54 9.83
C THR A 133 -7.12 -6.82 8.33
N PHE A 134 -6.04 -6.81 7.55
CA PHE A 134 -6.04 -7.13 6.13
C PHE A 134 -4.71 -7.77 5.69
N GLU A 135 -4.76 -8.38 4.52
CA GLU A 135 -3.62 -9.00 3.84
C GLU A 135 -3.34 -8.28 2.53
N LEU A 136 -2.06 -8.10 2.22
CA LEU A 136 -1.59 -7.70 0.90
C LEU A 136 -0.74 -8.82 0.30
N THR A 137 -1.13 -9.32 -0.87
CA THR A 137 -0.34 -10.28 -1.63
C THR A 137 0.35 -9.57 -2.77
N LEU A 138 1.66 -9.42 -2.67
CA LEU A 138 2.54 -8.91 -3.71
C LEU A 138 3.04 -10.07 -4.58
N VAL A 139 2.78 -10.01 -5.88
CA VAL A 139 3.30 -10.97 -6.86
C VAL A 139 4.24 -10.25 -7.82
N PHE A 140 5.53 -10.51 -7.67
CA PHE A 140 6.53 -10.18 -8.69
C PHE A 140 6.32 -11.07 -9.91
N LYS A 141 6.54 -10.54 -11.11
CA LYS A 141 6.50 -11.30 -12.35
C LYS A 141 7.92 -11.50 -12.87
N GLN A 142 8.26 -12.70 -13.33
CA GLN A 142 9.48 -12.92 -14.10
C GLN A 142 9.34 -12.25 -15.47
N ASP A 143 10.40 -11.62 -15.96
CA ASP A 143 10.44 -11.15 -17.34
C ASP A 143 10.50 -12.36 -18.29
N GLY A 144 9.43 -12.56 -19.05
CA GLY A 144 9.28 -13.61 -20.07
C GLY A 144 9.72 -13.16 -21.46
N THR A 145 10.16 -11.91 -21.64
CA THR A 145 10.80 -11.50 -22.90
C THR A 145 12.07 -12.31 -23.05
N ALA A 146 12.08 -13.16 -24.07
CA ALA A 146 13.12 -14.12 -24.34
C ALA A 146 14.49 -13.42 -24.31
N TRP A 147 15.26 -13.67 -23.25
CA TRP A 147 16.67 -13.93 -23.48
C TRP A 147 16.74 -15.35 -24.04
N PRO A 148 16.88 -15.53 -25.36
CA PRO A 148 17.51 -16.76 -25.79
C PRO A 148 18.90 -16.76 -25.14
N SER A 149 19.32 -17.93 -24.68
CA SER A 149 20.71 -18.31 -24.82
C SER A 149 21.84 -17.64 -24.03
N LEU A 150 21.68 -17.04 -22.84
CA LEU A 150 22.85 -17.15 -21.91
C LEU A 150 23.06 -18.62 -21.49
N ARG A 151 22.00 -19.42 -21.59
CA ARG A 151 22.01 -20.88 -21.48
C ARG A 151 22.61 -21.60 -22.69
N ASP A 152 22.76 -20.96 -23.85
CA ASP A 152 23.33 -21.63 -25.02
C ASP A 152 24.72 -21.06 -25.36
N PHE A 153 25.00 -19.80 -24.98
CA PHE A 153 26.33 -19.21 -25.17
C PHE A 153 27.39 -19.76 -24.20
N LEU A 154 26.99 -20.20 -22.99
CA LEU A 154 27.91 -20.76 -22.00
C LEU A 154 28.08 -22.29 -22.07
N PHE A 155 27.30 -22.96 -22.92
CA PHE A 155 27.28 -24.43 -23.03
C PHE A 155 27.96 -24.95 -24.30
N MET A 156 28.45 -24.07 -25.18
CA MET A 156 29.06 -24.47 -26.45
C MET A 156 30.51 -24.97 -26.32
N GLY A 157 31.03 -25.27 -25.12
CA GLY A 157 32.47 -25.55 -24.97
C GLY A 157 32.98 -26.41 -23.81
N THR A 158 32.17 -26.90 -22.86
CA THR A 158 32.74 -27.71 -21.75
C THR A 158 31.88 -28.91 -21.35
N CYS A 159 32.45 -30.11 -21.48
CA CYS A 159 31.87 -31.40 -21.10
C CYS A 159 31.83 -31.65 -19.56
N PHE A 160 31.66 -30.59 -18.78
CA PHE A 160 31.46 -30.68 -17.33
C PHE A 160 30.08 -30.13 -17.04
N ALA A 161 29.17 -30.97 -16.55
CA ALA A 161 27.85 -30.53 -16.11
C ALA A 161 27.99 -29.33 -15.17
N PRO A 162 27.59 -28.12 -15.59
CA PRO A 162 27.85 -26.94 -14.79
C PRO A 162 26.64 -26.73 -13.90
N THR A 163 26.90 -26.58 -12.62
CA THR A 163 26.00 -25.96 -11.64
C THR A 163 25.79 -24.48 -11.97
N PHE A 164 25.37 -24.16 -13.20
CA PHE A 164 25.16 -22.80 -13.69
C PHE A 164 23.99 -22.18 -12.95
N ARG A 165 24.36 -21.43 -11.92
CA ARG A 165 23.47 -20.59 -11.14
C ARG A 165 22.76 -19.61 -12.07
N HIS A 166 21.50 -19.88 -12.40
CA HIS A 166 20.68 -19.05 -13.30
C HIS A 166 20.55 -17.60 -12.80
N VAL A 167 20.52 -16.62 -13.72
CA VAL A 167 20.16 -15.22 -13.42
C VAL A 167 18.66 -15.05 -13.63
N LEU A 168 17.96 -14.48 -12.65
CA LEU A 168 16.51 -14.25 -12.70
C LEU A 168 16.24 -12.77 -12.90
N LYS A 169 15.54 -12.41 -13.99
CA LYS A 169 15.14 -11.02 -14.25
C LYS A 169 13.68 -10.82 -13.90
N LEU A 170 13.38 -9.79 -13.12
CA LEU A 170 12.01 -9.38 -12.82
C LEU A 170 11.47 -8.47 -13.93
N SER A 171 10.19 -8.66 -14.23
CA SER A 171 9.40 -7.74 -15.04
C SER A 171 9.14 -6.45 -14.26
N PRO A 172 9.05 -5.28 -14.94
CA PRO A 172 8.62 -4.04 -14.30
C PRO A 172 7.14 -4.06 -13.85
N GLY A 173 6.35 -5.02 -14.32
CA GLY A 173 4.97 -5.22 -13.91
C GLY A 173 4.85 -6.10 -12.68
N PHE A 174 3.85 -5.82 -11.85
CA PHE A 174 3.56 -6.57 -10.62
C PHE A 174 2.06 -6.63 -10.37
N ARG A 175 1.65 -7.55 -9.49
CA ARG A 175 0.26 -7.62 -9.02
C ARG A 175 0.22 -7.43 -7.53
N LEU A 176 -0.74 -6.64 -7.05
CA LEU A 176 -0.96 -6.40 -5.64
C LEU A 176 -2.43 -6.68 -5.33
N VAL A 177 -2.66 -7.61 -4.41
CA VAL A 177 -4.01 -8.08 -4.07
C VAL A 177 -4.28 -7.79 -2.61
N LYS A 178 -5.31 -6.96 -2.34
CA LYS A 178 -5.77 -6.67 -0.99
C LYS A 178 -6.98 -7.53 -0.62
N LYS A 179 -6.91 -8.14 0.56
CA LYS A 179 -8.00 -8.92 1.15
C LYS A 179 -8.23 -8.50 2.60
N LYS A 180 -9.46 -8.07 2.93
CA LYS A 180 -9.85 -7.78 4.32
C LYS A 180 -10.10 -9.08 5.07
N LEU A 181 -9.70 -9.17 6.33
CA LEU A 181 -9.81 -10.40 7.12
C LEU A 181 -11.16 -10.53 7.84
N TYR A 182 -11.81 -9.41 8.19
CA TYR A 182 -12.96 -9.40 9.09
C TYR A 182 -14.17 -8.64 8.53
N SER A 183 -14.43 -8.75 7.23
CA SER A 183 -15.53 -8.03 6.58
C SER A 183 -16.37 -8.96 5.72
N SER A 184 -17.66 -9.11 6.07
CA SER A 184 -18.62 -10.00 5.39
C SER A 184 -18.99 -9.56 3.97
N SER A 185 -18.64 -8.33 3.59
CA SER A 185 -18.83 -7.71 2.26
C SER A 185 -17.50 -7.51 1.50
N ALA A 186 -16.40 -8.09 1.96
CA ALA A 186 -15.06 -7.88 1.40
C ALA A 186 -14.86 -8.54 0.03
N GLY A 187 -15.10 -7.79 -1.04
CA GLY A 187 -14.51 -8.07 -2.34
C GLY A 187 -12.99 -8.04 -2.26
N THR A 188 -12.31 -8.98 -2.93
CA THR A 188 -10.85 -8.93 -3.11
C THR A 188 -10.54 -7.82 -4.11
N VAL A 189 -9.74 -6.83 -3.70
CA VAL A 189 -9.28 -5.78 -4.62
C VAL A 189 -8.00 -6.25 -5.25
N ILE A 190 -8.03 -6.49 -6.56
CA ILE A 190 -6.86 -6.87 -7.36
C ILE A 190 -6.43 -5.62 -8.12
N GLU A 191 -5.22 -5.15 -7.86
CA GLU A 191 -4.56 -4.12 -8.66
C GLU A 191 -3.43 -4.74 -9.47
N GLU A 192 -3.47 -4.52 -10.78
CA GLU A 192 -2.43 -4.92 -11.71
C GLU A 192 -1.73 -3.65 -12.22
N CYS A 193 -0.40 -3.60 -12.12
CA CYS A 193 0.42 -2.40 -12.34
C CYS A 193 1.71 -2.70 -13.12
#